data_AF-A0A966LD65-F1
#
_entry.id   AF-A0A966LD65-F1
#
_cell.length_a   1.000
_cell.length_b   1.000
_cell.length_c   1.000
_cell.angle_alpha   90.00
_cell.angle_beta   90.00
_cell.angle_gamma   90.00
#
_symmetry.space_group_name_H-M   'P 1'
#
loop_
_entity.id
_entity.type
_entity.pdbx_description
1 polymer ?
#
loop_
_entity_poly.entity_id
_entity_poly.type
_entity_poly.pdbx_seq_one_letter_code
_entity_poly.pdbx_strand_id
1 'polypeptide(L)' 'MAQGVLASGDPLVWSVHQGRLYLMHDAAARRLWLGDVAAHVARAEAAWPAVLQG' A
#
# COMPACT_ATOMS: atom_id res chain seq x y z
N MET A 1 -4.36 14.02 -12.63
CA MET A 1 -4.61 13.39 -13.94
C MET A 1 -3.58 12.29 -14.13
N ALA A 2 -3.98 11.05 -14.42
CA ALA A 2 -3.04 9.99 -14.77
C ALA A 2 -2.33 10.40 -16.07
N GLN A 3 -1.01 10.53 -16.04
CA GLN A 3 -0.18 11.07 -17.13
C GLN A 3 -0.06 10.13 -18.35
N GLY A 4 -1.14 9.47 -18.78
CA GLY A 4 -1.15 8.62 -19.98
C GLY A 4 -0.25 7.38 -19.92
N VAL A 5 0.43 7.13 -18.80
CA VAL A 5 1.22 5.92 -18.56
C VAL A 5 0.33 4.93 -17.83
N LEU A 6 0.07 3.77 -18.44
CA LEU A 6 -0.46 2.62 -17.72
C LEU A 6 0.63 2.20 -16.73
N ALA A 7 0.59 2.71 -15.51
CA ALA A 7 1.35 2.09 -14.43
C ALA A 7 0.89 0.63 -14.40
N SER A 8 1.82 -0.31 -14.56
CA SER A 8 1.54 -1.75 -14.52
C SER A 8 1.24 -2.15 -13.08
N GLY A 9 0.16 -1.61 -12.53
CA GLY A 9 -0.43 -2.03 -11.28
C GLY A 9 -1.38 -3.16 -11.56
N ASP A 10 -1.21 -4.28 -10.86
CA ASP A 10 -2.20 -5.36 -10.92
C ASP A 10 -3.39 -4.98 -10.02
N PRO A 11 -4.57 -4.69 -10.58
CA PRO A 11 -5.74 -4.24 -9.82
C PRO A 11 -6.28 -5.30 -8.85
N LEU A 12 -5.79 -6.54 -8.93
CA LEU A 12 -6.12 -7.63 -8.02
C LEU A 12 -5.18 -7.68 -6.81
N VAL A 13 -4.15 -6.83 -6.78
CA VAL A 13 -3.15 -6.78 -5.70
C VAL A 13 -3.59 -5.80 -4.62
N TRP A 14 -4.49 -6.31 -3.78
CA TRP A 14 -4.96 -5.59 -2.60
C TRP A 14 -5.08 -6.54 -1.40
N SER A 15 -5.26 -5.95 -0.22
CA SER A 15 -5.54 -6.67 1.02
C SER A 15 -6.36 -5.82 1.96
N VAL A 16 -7.26 -6.45 2.71
CA VAL A 16 -8.01 -5.79 3.79
C VAL A 16 -7.44 -6.24 5.12
N HIS A 17 -7.07 -5.30 5.97
CA HIS A 17 -6.59 -5.57 7.33
C HIS A 17 -7.29 -4.63 8.30
N GLN A 18 -7.94 -5.19 9.33
CA GLN A 18 -8.69 -4.43 10.36
C GLN A 18 -9.69 -3.41 9.76
N GLY A 19 -10.41 -3.81 8.71
CA GLY A 19 -11.41 -2.95 8.05
C GLY A 19 -10.82 -1.86 7.14
N ARG A 20 -9.49 -1.83 6.93
CA ARG A 20 -8.83 -0.88 6.03
C ARG A 20 -8.35 -1.58 4.76
N LEU A 21 -8.58 -0.95 3.62
CA LEU A 21 -8.11 -1.43 2.31
C LEU A 21 -6.71 -0.92 2.04
N TYR A 22 -5.80 -1.84 1.73
CA TYR A 22 -4.43 -1.58 1.31
C TYR A 22 -4.30 -1.99 -0.15
N LEU A 23 -3.91 -1.04 -0.99
CA LEU A 23 -3.62 -1.26 -2.41
C LEU A 23 -2.11 -1.37 -2.56
N MET A 24 -1.64 -2.38 -3.30
CA MET A 24 -0.22 -2.55 -3.57
C MET A 24 0.04 -2.53 -5.06
N HIS A 25 1.22 -2.02 -5.44
CA HIS A 25 1.60 -1.86 -6.84
C HIS A 25 1.72 -3.21 -7.57
N ASP A 26 2.29 -4.24 -6.93
CA ASP A 26 2.57 -5.52 -7.58
C ASP A 26 2.54 -6.70 -6.60
N ALA A 27 2.63 -7.91 -7.16
CA ALA A 27 2.60 -9.16 -6.39
C ALA A 27 3.83 -9.35 -5.46
N ALA A 28 4.96 -8.66 -5.70
CA ALA A 28 6.13 -8.74 -4.83
C ALA A 28 5.93 -7.88 -3.58
N ALA A 29 5.42 -6.65 -3.75
CA ALA A 29 4.99 -5.79 -2.67
C ALA A 29 3.92 -6.49 -1.81
N ARG A 30 3.00 -7.24 -2.43
CA ARG A 30 2.03 -8.05 -1.70
C ARG A 30 2.64 -9.16 -0.86
N ARG A 31 3.65 -9.86 -1.39
CA ARG A 31 4.35 -10.90 -0.64
C ARG A 31 5.08 -10.33 0.58
N LEU A 32 5.75 -9.18 0.41
CA LEU A 32 6.41 -8.48 1.51
C LEU A 32 5.39 -8.03 2.57
N TRP A 33 4.28 -7.43 2.14
CA TRP A 33 3.20 -6.99 3.01
C TRP A 33 2.64 -8.14 3.87
N LEU A 34 2.35 -9.29 3.25
CA LEU A 34 1.81 -10.46 3.94
C LEU A 34 2.78 -11.08 4.95
N GLY A 35 4.07 -10.78 4.88
CA GLY A 35 5.07 -11.26 5.83
C GLY A 35 4.89 -10.69 7.23
N ASP A 36 4.49 -9.42 7.36
CA ASP A 36 4.22 -8.79 8.66
C ASP A 36 3.31 -7.56 8.51
N VAL A 37 2.03 -7.80 8.27
CA VAL A 37 1.05 -6.73 8.00
C VAL A 37 0.99 -5.72 9.15
N ALA A 38 1.03 -6.18 10.41
CA ALA A 38 0.90 -5.31 11.58
C ALA A 38 2.08 -4.33 11.71
N ALA A 39 3.31 -4.80 11.53
CA ALA A 39 4.49 -3.93 11.59
C ALA A 39 4.49 -2.89 10.46
N HIS A 40 4.08 -3.29 9.25
CA HIS A 40 3.97 -2.34 8.14
C HIS A 40 2.91 -1.27 8.40
N VAL A 41 1.74 -1.63 8.95
CA VAL A 41 0.70 -0.66 9.34
C VAL A 41 1.22 0.28 10.41
N ALA A 42 1.85 -0.22 11.47
CA ALA A 42 2.37 0.62 12.56
C ALA A 42 3.41 1.64 12.05
N ARG A 43 4.30 1.23 11.15
CA ARG A 43 5.27 2.13 10.50
C ARG A 43 4.58 3.17 9.63
N ALA A 44 3.56 2.77 8.87
CA ALA A 44 2.80 3.69 8.03
C ALA A 44 2.07 4.75 8.87
N GLU A 45 1.39 4.36 9.95
CA GLU A 45 0.70 5.30 10.86
C GLU A 45 1.65 6.33 11.49
N ALA A 46 2.87 5.91 11.85
CA ALA A 46 3.86 6.83 12.40
C ALA A 46 4.37 7.84 11.35
N ALA A 47 4.46 7.45 10.07
CA ALA A 47 4.98 8.28 8.99
C ALA A 47 3.90 9.17 8.33
N TRP A 48 2.65 8.71 8.31
CA TRP A 48 1.55 9.36 7.58
C TRP A 48 1.33 10.84 7.91
N PRO A 49 1.41 11.29 9.18
CA PRO A 49 1.23 12.69 9.51
C PRO A 49 2.22 13.63 8.80
N ALA A 50 3.45 13.17 8.55
CA ALA A 50 4.49 13.96 7.89
C ALA A 50 4.29 14.03 6.36
N VAL A 51 3.69 13.01 5.75
CA VAL A 51 3.44 12.94 4.30
C VAL A 51 2.36 13.95 3.87
N LEU A 52 1.40 14.23 4.76
CA LEU A 52 0.28 15.14 4.46
C LEU A 52 0.64 16.64 4.60
N GLN A 53 1.81 16.98 5.12
CA GLN A 53 2.26 18.37 5.29
C GLN A 53 3.13 18.88 4.12
N GLY A 54 3.29 18.08 3.06
CA GLY A 54 4.07 18.42 1.86
C GLY A 54 3.23 19.07 0.76
#